data_AF-A0A1J4T400-F1
#
_entry.id   AF-A0A1J4T400-F1
#
_cell.length_a   1.000
_cell.length_b   1.000
_cell.length_c   1.000
_cell.angle_alpha   90.00
_cell.angle_beta   90.00
_cell.angle_gamma   90.00
#
_symmetry.space_group_name_H-M   'P 1'
#
loop_
_entity.id
_entity.type
_entity.pdbx_description
1 polymer ?
#
loop_
_entity_poly.entity_id
_entity_poly.type
_entity_poly.pdbx_seq_one_letter_code
_entity_poly.pdbx_strand_id
1 'polypeptide(L)'
;MVIAIIGILASVIFAMNKTSKPSGAASDIATIKTALRQLELRSTSDLSGANWTLSGTASNVSIYNNGTLISSYDLSGTTGEFSAAFDQVGRLQTNQSIPASIYIEPETGYIP
;
A
#
# COMPACT_ATOMS: atom_id res chain seq x y z
N MET A 1 -4.48 30.92 -51.87
CA MET A 1 -3.06 30.75 -51.54
C MET A 1 -2.98 30.61 -50.03
N VAL A 2 -2.66 29.41 -49.53
CA VAL A 2 -2.61 29.11 -48.08
C VAL A 2 -1.16 29.26 -47.62
N ILE A 3 -0.93 30.06 -46.59
CA ILE A 3 0.38 30.21 -45.94
C ILE A 3 0.45 29.23 -44.77
N ALA A 4 1.42 28.31 -44.82
CA ALA A 4 1.76 27.42 -43.73
C ALA A 4 2.71 28.17 -42.78
N ILE A 5 2.26 28.48 -41.57
CA ILE A 5 3.13 28.96 -40.49
C ILE A 5 3.54 27.74 -39.68
N ILE A 6 4.78 27.29 -39.89
CA ILE A 6 5.45 26.28 -39.09
C ILE A 6 5.91 26.96 -37.80
N GLY A 7 5.06 26.92 -36.78
CA GLY A 7 5.43 27.26 -35.41
C GLY A 7 6.08 26.05 -34.75
N ILE A 8 7.41 26.11 -34.59
CA ILE A 8 8.23 25.08 -33.96
C ILE A 8 7.72 24.85 -32.53
N LEU A 9 7.21 23.64 -32.29
CA LEU A 9 6.85 23.17 -30.95
C LEU A 9 8.16 22.86 -30.22
N ALA A 10 8.65 23.81 -29.43
CA ALA A 10 9.74 23.53 -28.49
C ALA A 10 9.23 22.52 -27.46
N SER A 11 9.52 21.24 -27.67
CA SER A 11 9.28 20.19 -26.68
C SER A 11 10.28 20.35 -25.54
N VAL A 12 9.90 21.12 -24.53
CA VAL A 12 10.54 21.05 -23.22
C VAL A 12 10.22 19.69 -22.64
N ILE A 13 11.17 18.75 -22.76
CA ILE A 13 11.09 17.47 -22.07
C ILE A 13 11.35 17.77 -20.60
N PHE A 14 10.30 17.84 -19.79
CA PHE A 14 10.44 17.67 -18.34
C PHE A 14 10.75 16.20 -18.10
N ALA A 15 12.04 15.89 -17.91
CA ALA A 15 12.42 14.62 -17.32
C ALA A 15 11.87 14.60 -15.89
N MET A 16 10.80 13.82 -15.65
CA MET A 16 10.40 13.49 -14.29
C MET A 16 11.58 12.80 -13.63
N ASN A 17 12.21 13.46 -12.65
CA ASN A 17 13.22 12.85 -11.81
C ASN A 17 12.54 11.71 -11.05
N LYS A 18 12.64 10.48 -11.58
CA LYS A 18 12.13 9.28 -10.93
C LYS A 18 13.01 9.10 -9.70
N THR A 19 12.60 9.65 -8.57
CA THR A 19 13.21 9.33 -7.29
C THR A 19 13.14 7.81 -7.16
N SER A 20 14.29 7.15 -7.28
CA SER A 20 14.40 5.72 -7.12
C SER A 20 13.75 5.36 -5.80
N LYS A 21 12.66 4.59 -5.83
CA LYS A 21 12.12 4.03 -4.60
C LYS A 21 13.29 3.30 -3.92
N PRO A 22 13.56 3.51 -2.61
CA PRO A 22 14.54 2.69 -1.92
C PRO A 22 14.18 1.22 -2.19
N SER A 23 15.16 0.41 -2.60
CA SER A 23 14.95 -0.98 -3.02
C SER A 23 15.50 -1.94 -1.97
N GLY A 24 14.80 -3.04 -1.73
CA GLY A 24 15.23 -4.13 -0.84
C GLY A 24 14.32 -4.32 0.38
N ALA A 25 14.62 -5.35 1.17
CA ALA A 25 13.76 -5.83 2.26
C ALA A 25 13.35 -4.77 3.28
N ALA A 26 14.27 -3.87 3.67
CA ALA A 26 13.96 -2.82 4.63
C ALA A 26 12.90 -1.82 4.09
N SER A 27 12.98 -1.49 2.79
CA SER A 27 12.04 -0.58 2.13
C SER A 27 10.65 -1.22 1.94
N ASP A 28 10.61 -2.52 1.67
CA ASP A 28 9.37 -3.28 1.54
C ASP A 28 8.69 -3.40 2.90
N ILE A 29 9.44 -3.74 3.96
CA ILE A 29 8.91 -3.79 5.33
C ILE A 29 8.34 -2.43 5.74
N ALA A 30 9.01 -1.32 5.43
CA ALA A 30 8.49 0.02 5.73
C ALA A 30 7.18 0.32 4.97
N THR A 31 7.09 -0.08 3.70
CA THR A 31 5.87 0.05 2.89
C THR A 31 4.74 -0.77 3.49
N ILE A 32 5.01 -2.02 3.88
CA ILE A 32 4.02 -2.92 4.48
C ILE A 32 3.53 -2.39 5.83
N LYS A 33 4.43 -1.92 6.70
CA LYS A 33 4.02 -1.26 7.96
C LYS A 33 3.11 -0.07 7.72
N THR A 34 3.38 0.72 6.70
CA THR A 34 2.53 1.87 6.33
C THR A 34 1.14 1.39 5.86
N ALA A 35 1.08 0.37 5.01
CA ALA A 35 -0.18 -0.21 4.56
C ALA A 35 -0.98 -0.82 5.72
N LEU A 36 -0.33 -1.51 6.66
CA LEU A 36 -0.95 -2.08 7.85
C LEU A 36 -1.52 -0.99 8.77
N ARG A 37 -0.80 0.11 9.01
CA ARG A 37 -1.29 1.23 9.82
C ARG A 37 -2.51 1.89 9.18
N GLN A 38 -2.51 2.02 7.86
CA GLN A 38 -3.67 2.54 7.16
C GLN A 38 -4.87 1.59 7.23
N LEU A 39 -4.62 0.29 7.15
CA LEU A 39 -5.66 -0.72 7.33
C LEU A 39 -6.28 -0.61 8.72
N GLU A 40 -5.46 -0.60 9.78
CA GLU A 40 -5.89 -0.45 11.18
C GLU A 40 -6.71 0.84 11.40
N LEU A 41 -6.21 1.98 10.93
CA LEU A 41 -6.90 3.27 11.04
C LEU A 41 -8.23 3.26 10.30
N ARG A 42 -8.28 2.65 9.11
CA ARG A 42 -9.52 2.56 8.33
C ARG A 42 -10.52 1.62 8.99
N SER A 43 -10.10 0.44 9.43
CA SER A 43 -10.92 -0.53 10.17
C SER A 43 -11.57 0.08 11.41
N THR A 44 -10.84 0.92 12.14
CA THR A 44 -11.34 1.58 13.37
C THR A 44 -12.18 2.83 13.10
N SER A 45 -11.93 3.53 11.99
CA SER A 45 -12.66 4.76 11.63
C SER A 45 -13.97 4.54 10.87
N ASP A 46 -14.15 3.37 10.25
CA ASP A 46 -15.32 3.09 9.39
C ASP A 46 -16.52 2.57 10.21
N LEU A 47 -17.73 2.77 9.68
CA LEU A 47 -18.98 2.37 10.34
C LEU A 47 -19.14 0.84 10.40
N SER A 48 -20.03 0.35 11.28
CA SER A 48 -20.38 -1.08 11.38
C SER A 48 -20.74 -1.68 10.01
N GLY A 49 -19.96 -2.66 9.55
CA GLY A 49 -20.19 -3.38 8.29
C GLY A 49 -19.12 -3.22 7.21
N ALA A 50 -18.11 -2.37 7.42
CA ALA A 50 -16.93 -2.34 6.56
C ALA A 50 -16.00 -3.53 6.86
N ASN A 51 -15.59 -4.26 5.83
CA ASN A 51 -14.59 -5.33 5.93
C ASN A 51 -13.32 -4.90 5.22
N TRP A 52 -12.37 -4.41 6.00
CA TRP A 52 -11.07 -3.99 5.53
C TRP A 52 -10.09 -5.16 5.60
N THR A 53 -9.53 -5.53 4.45
CA THR A 53 -8.50 -6.55 4.34
C THR A 53 -7.28 -6.01 3.61
N LEU A 54 -6.14 -6.65 3.86
CA LEU A 54 -4.90 -6.42 3.18
C LEU A 54 -4.39 -7.74 2.64
N SER A 55 -3.95 -7.74 1.38
CA SER A 55 -3.28 -8.86 0.74
C SER A 55 -1.93 -8.39 0.20
N GLY A 56 -0.90 -9.14 0.54
CA GLY A 56 0.46 -8.90 0.12
C GLY A 56 1.00 -10.05 -0.70
N THR A 57 1.81 -9.68 -1.70
CA THR A 57 2.60 -10.57 -2.53
C THR A 57 4.06 -10.10 -2.49
N ALA A 58 4.95 -10.73 -3.25
CA ALA A 58 6.33 -10.25 -3.38
C ALA A 58 6.45 -8.86 -4.00
N SER A 59 5.53 -8.49 -4.88
CA SER A 59 5.65 -7.27 -5.70
C SER A 59 4.67 -6.18 -5.32
N ASN A 60 3.68 -6.47 -4.48
CA ASN A 60 2.66 -5.49 -4.14
C ASN A 60 1.97 -5.82 -2.80
N VAL A 61 1.54 -4.78 -2.10
CA VAL A 61 0.58 -4.86 -1.00
C VAL A 61 -0.66 -4.02 -1.30
N SER A 62 -1.82 -4.65 -1.19
CA SER A 62 -3.12 -4.09 -1.59
C SER A 62 -4.09 -4.12 -0.42
N ILE A 63 -4.84 -3.02 -0.26
CA ILE A 63 -5.88 -2.83 0.76
C ILE A 63 -7.24 -2.85 0.06
N TYR A 64 -8.15 -3.68 0.57
CA TYR A 64 -9.49 -3.83 0.07
C TYR A 64 -10.52 -3.41 1.13
N ASN A 65 -11.66 -2.89 0.69
CA ASN A 65 -12.86 -2.74 1.49
C ASN A 65 -13.99 -3.54 0.83
N ASN A 66 -14.56 -4.53 1.52
CA ASN A 66 -15.63 -5.38 1.00
C ASN A 66 -15.31 -5.96 -0.39
N GLY A 67 -14.05 -6.38 -0.60
CA GLY A 67 -13.56 -6.95 -1.86
C GLY A 67 -13.18 -5.93 -2.95
N THR A 68 -13.41 -4.62 -2.72
CA THR A 68 -13.01 -3.55 -3.65
C THR A 68 -11.61 -3.05 -3.30
N LEU A 69 -10.70 -2.98 -4.28
CA LEU A 69 -9.36 -2.43 -4.09
C LEU A 69 -9.43 -0.92 -3.81
N ILE A 70 -8.92 -0.48 -2.66
CA ILE A 70 -8.89 0.93 -2.26
C ILE A 70 -7.50 1.53 -2.39
N SER A 71 -6.46 0.76 -2.11
CA SER A 71 -5.07 1.23 -2.20
C SER A 71 -4.14 0.09 -2.58
N SER A 72 -3.07 0.42 -3.29
CA SER A 72 -2.07 -0.55 -3.72
C SER A 72 -0.70 0.10 -3.67
N TYR A 73 0.29 -0.64 -3.17
CA TYR A 73 1.67 -0.19 -3.03
C TYR A 73 2.61 -1.23 -3.61
N ASP A 74 3.48 -0.80 -4.52
CA ASP A 74 4.48 -1.69 -5.09
C ASP A 74 5.55 -2.06 -4.07
N LEU A 75 6.12 -3.25 -4.19
CA LEU A 75 7.22 -3.76 -3.40
C LEU A 75 8.36 -4.15 -4.34
N SER A 76 9.57 -4.23 -3.81
CA SER A 76 10.78 -4.52 -4.57
C SER A 76 11.03 -6.02 -4.82
N GLY A 77 10.12 -6.90 -4.40
CA GLY A 77 10.22 -8.35 -4.67
C GLY A 77 10.74 -9.19 -3.51
N THR A 78 10.91 -8.62 -2.30
CA THR A 78 11.63 -9.31 -1.21
C THR A 78 10.74 -9.97 -0.17
N THR A 79 9.42 -9.81 -0.27
CA THR A 79 8.44 -10.28 0.72
C THR A 79 7.68 -11.50 0.20
N GLY A 80 7.21 -12.36 1.10
CA GLY A 80 6.34 -13.50 0.72
C GLY A 80 4.89 -13.08 0.51
N GLU A 81 4.01 -14.07 0.38
CA GLU A 81 2.57 -13.84 0.49
C GLU A 81 2.16 -13.64 1.94
N PHE A 82 1.25 -12.69 2.19
CA PHE A 82 0.77 -12.38 3.52
C PHE A 82 -0.62 -11.73 3.45
N SER A 83 -1.36 -11.75 4.54
CA SER A 83 -2.66 -11.11 4.66
C SER A 83 -2.88 -10.56 6.05
N ALA A 84 -3.59 -9.44 6.14
CA ALA A 84 -4.01 -8.88 7.42
C ALA A 84 -5.45 -8.35 7.32
N ALA A 85 -6.15 -8.40 8.44
CA ALA A 85 -7.46 -7.78 8.60
C ALA A 85 -7.55 -7.33 10.06
N PHE A 86 -8.04 -6.12 10.29
CA PHE A 86 -8.27 -5.60 11.64
C PHE A 86 -9.78 -5.53 11.90
N ASP A 87 -10.19 -5.86 13.13
CA ASP A 87 -11.54 -5.61 13.59
C ASP A 87 -11.80 -4.12 13.82
N GLN A 88 -13.05 -3.78 14.17
CA GLN A 88 -13.48 -2.38 14.32
C GLN A 88 -12.88 -1.67 15.54
N VAL A 89 -12.14 -2.40 16.38
CA VAL A 89 -11.46 -1.89 17.56
C VAL A 89 -9.94 -1.99 17.43
N GLY A 90 -9.46 -2.27 16.21
CA GLY A 90 -8.05 -2.23 15.83
C GLY A 90 -7.31 -3.53 16.06
N ARG A 91 -7.97 -4.63 16.45
CA ARG A 91 -7.27 -5.90 16.73
C ARG A 91 -7.10 -6.72 15.47
N LEU A 92 -5.93 -7.34 15.34
CA LEU A 92 -5.67 -8.25 14.24
C LEU A 92 -6.61 -9.46 14.34
N GLN A 93 -7.30 -9.78 13.24
CA GLN A 93 -8.21 -10.91 13.19
C GLN A 93 -7.48 -12.26 13.24
N THR A 94 -8.22 -13.33 13.54
CA THR A 94 -7.69 -14.69 13.49
C THR A 94 -7.38 -15.10 12.04
N ASN A 95 -6.43 -16.03 11.87
CA ASN A 95 -5.99 -16.57 10.58
C ASN A 95 -5.31 -15.58 9.62
N GLN A 96 -4.71 -14.51 10.16
CA GLN A 96 -3.85 -13.62 9.38
C GLN A 96 -2.41 -14.12 9.38
N SER A 97 -1.71 -13.92 8.26
CA SER A 97 -0.30 -14.26 8.10
C SER A 97 0.43 -12.97 7.79
N ILE A 98 1.37 -12.56 8.64
CA ILE A 98 2.10 -11.28 8.49
C ILE A 98 3.59 -11.60 8.44
N PRO A 99 4.40 -10.85 7.67
CA PRO A 99 5.85 -11.06 7.65
C PRO A 99 6.42 -11.08 9.07
N ALA A 100 7.22 -12.10 9.41
CA ALA A 100 7.75 -12.31 10.76
C ALA A 100 8.63 -11.15 11.29
N SER A 101 9.12 -10.29 10.40
CA SER A 101 9.86 -9.06 10.72
C SER A 101 8.97 -7.90 11.19
N ILE A 102 7.64 -8.07 11.19
CA ILE A 102 6.66 -7.08 11.60
C ILE A 102 5.98 -7.56 12.87
N TYR A 103 6.11 -6.76 13.92
CA TYR A 103 5.36 -6.95 15.16
C TYR A 103 4.10 -6.09 15.13
N ILE A 104 2.98 -6.66 15.58
CA ILE A 104 1.71 -5.97 15.80
C ILE A 104 1.27 -6.29 17.22
N GLU A 105 0.98 -5.26 18.01
CA GLU A 105 0.46 -5.45 19.35
C GLU A 105 -0.93 -6.09 19.28
N PRO A 106 -1.14 -7.28 19.88
CA PRO A 106 -2.36 -8.06 19.66
C PRO A 106 -3.61 -7.41 20.26
N GLU A 107 -3.47 -6.59 21.30
CA GLU A 107 -4.60 -5.99 22.00
C GLU A 107 -5.07 -4.67 21.38
N THR A 108 -4.15 -3.92 20.77
CA THR A 108 -4.38 -2.55 20.30
C THR A 108 -4.29 -2.42 18.78
N GLY A 109 -3.61 -3.34 18.09
CA GLY A 109 -3.29 -3.22 16.67
C GLY A 109 -2.03 -2.42 16.37
N TYR A 110 -1.35 -1.89 17.39
CA TYR A 110 -0.26 -0.96 17.21
C TYR A 110 0.91 -1.56 16.43
N ILE A 111 1.36 -0.83 15.39
CA ILE A 111 2.49 -1.18 14.55
C ILE A 111 3.65 -0.19 14.82
N PRO A 112 4.79 -0.62 15.38
CA PRO A 112 5.94 0.21 15.69
C PRO A 112 6.78 0.62 14.47
#